data_AF-A0A087MIE6-F1
#
_entry.id   AF-A0A087MIE6-F1
#
_cell.length_a   1.000
_cell.length_b   1.000
_cell.length_c   1.000
_cell.angle_alpha   90.00
_cell.angle_beta   90.00
_cell.angle_gamma   90.00
#
_symmetry.space_group_name_H-M   'P 1'
#
loop_
_entity.id
_entity.type
_entity.pdbx_description
1 polymer ?
#
loop_
_entity_poly.entity_id
_entity_poly.type
_entity_poly.pdbx_seq_one_letter_code
_entity_poly.pdbx_strand_id
1 'polypeptide(L)'
;MEHEAHAAHEALDEATPARRWLPDAPLSRGMQRVRSATETLGHGSHGHLDDAQVRGIAAELKAAVDMMFAECKLDPEPDAALHPLLARVLMASNTLSESGYDATALAELQAVVARYPLLFDDPAWSASQSD
;
A
#
# COMPACT_ATOMS: atom_id res chain seq x y z
N MET A 1 -12.22 27.05 -21.11
CA MET A 1 -11.33 27.37 -19.98
C MET A 1 -11.17 26.08 -19.23
N GLU A 2 -10.06 25.42 -19.54
CA GLU A 2 -9.64 24.12 -19.02
C GLU A 2 -9.36 24.21 -17.52
N HIS A 3 -9.64 23.13 -16.81
CA HIS A 3 -8.93 22.71 -15.60
C HIS A 3 -8.81 21.18 -15.72
N GLU A 4 -7.95 20.72 -16.63
CA GLU A 4 -6.61 20.22 -16.30
C GLU A 4 -6.67 18.99 -15.38
N ALA A 5 -6.54 17.83 -16.02
CA ALA A 5 -6.23 16.57 -15.41
C ALA A 5 -4.80 16.61 -14.83
N HIS A 6 -4.65 17.20 -13.65
CA HIS A 6 -3.41 17.14 -12.88
C HIS A 6 -3.72 17.17 -11.38
N ALA A 7 -3.82 15.98 -10.76
CA ALA A 7 -3.50 15.79 -9.34
C ALA A 7 -3.32 14.31 -8.93
N ALA A 8 -3.12 13.37 -9.87
CA ALA A 8 -2.74 12.00 -9.53
C ALA A 8 -1.25 11.88 -9.11
N HIS A 9 -0.59 12.98 -8.77
CA HIS A 9 0.85 13.02 -8.47
C HIS A 9 1.25 14.01 -7.37
N GLU A 10 0.31 14.46 -6.52
CA GLU A 10 0.56 15.53 -5.53
C GLU A 10 0.42 15.10 -4.06
N ALA A 11 0.69 13.83 -3.74
CA ALA A 11 0.61 13.39 -2.33
C ALA A 11 1.78 12.49 -1.91
N LEU A 12 3.00 12.92 -2.21
CA LEU A 12 4.14 12.58 -1.36
C LEU A 12 4.44 13.68 -0.32
N ASP A 13 3.74 14.82 -0.41
CA ASP A 13 3.86 16.00 0.47
C ASP A 13 2.82 16.02 1.61
N GLU A 14 2.22 14.89 1.95
CA GLU A 14 1.54 14.80 3.24
C GLU A 14 2.61 14.97 4.32
N ALA A 15 2.42 15.87 5.28
CA ALA A 15 3.46 16.17 6.26
C ALA A 15 3.84 14.90 7.02
N THR A 16 5.13 14.52 6.99
CA THR A 16 5.62 13.47 7.88
C THR A 16 5.43 13.97 9.32
N PRO A 17 4.82 13.20 10.22
CA PRO A 17 4.61 13.65 11.57
C PRO A 17 5.96 13.88 12.26
N ALA A 18 6.02 14.87 13.17
CA ALA A 18 7.21 15.13 13.97
C ALA A 18 7.63 13.91 14.81
N ARG A 19 6.67 13.03 15.13
CA ARG A 19 6.89 11.73 15.74
C ARG A 19 6.03 10.69 15.03
N ARG A 20 6.65 9.59 14.60
CA ARG A 20 5.95 8.43 14.03
C ARG A 20 4.96 7.83 15.02
N TRP A 21 3.81 7.37 14.51
CA TRP A 21 2.77 6.74 15.32
C TRP A 21 3.01 5.23 15.46
N LEU A 22 2.49 4.63 16.54
CA LEU A 22 2.45 3.17 16.65
C LEU A 22 1.26 2.65 15.84
N PRO A 23 1.43 1.64 14.99
CA PRO A 23 0.30 0.99 14.35
C PRO A 23 -0.47 0.14 15.37
N ASP A 24 -1.74 -0.13 15.08
CA ASP A 24 -2.47 -1.21 15.74
C ASP A 24 -2.15 -2.57 15.09
N ALA A 25 -2.60 -3.65 15.72
CA ALA A 25 -2.32 -5.00 15.22
C ALA A 25 -2.90 -5.28 13.82
N PRO A 26 -4.14 -4.84 13.49
CA PRO A 26 -4.67 -4.94 12.12
C PRO A 26 -3.83 -4.20 11.08
N LEU A 27 -3.47 -2.94 11.33
CA LEU A 27 -2.63 -2.14 10.43
C LEU A 27 -1.28 -2.80 10.20
N SER A 28 -0.59 -3.19 11.28
CA SER A 28 0.73 -3.83 11.17
C SER A 28 0.65 -5.11 10.32
N ARG A 29 -0.31 -6.00 10.59
CA ARG A 29 -0.51 -7.22 9.79
C ARG A 29 -0.88 -6.93 8.34
N GLY A 30 -1.77 -5.96 8.11
CA GLY A 30 -2.21 -5.59 6.77
C GLY A 30 -1.07 -5.03 5.92
N MET A 31 -0.26 -4.15 6.48
CA MET A 31 0.89 -3.57 5.78
C MET A 31 1.99 -4.59 5.50
N GLN A 32 2.23 -5.55 6.40
CA GLN A 32 3.14 -6.67 6.11
C GLN A 32 2.67 -7.48 4.90
N ARG A 33 1.36 -7.76 4.80
CA ARG A 33 0.79 -8.45 3.63
C ARG A 33 0.91 -7.63 2.35
N VAL A 34 0.61 -6.32 2.43
CA VAL A 34 0.80 -5.41 1.29
C VAL A 34 2.24 -5.43 0.80
N ARG A 35 3.22 -5.42 1.72
CA ARG A 35 4.64 -5.50 1.36
C ARG A 35 4.97 -6.81 0.65
N SER A 36 4.61 -7.96 1.23
CA SER A 36 4.88 -9.27 0.61
C SER A 36 4.19 -9.46 -0.75
N ALA A 37 2.96 -8.97 -0.89
CA ALA A 37 2.25 -8.97 -2.17
C ALA A 37 2.96 -8.08 -3.21
N THR A 38 3.47 -6.92 -2.79
CA THR A 38 4.25 -6.01 -3.64
C THR A 38 5.58 -6.62 -4.08
N GLU A 39 6.31 -7.28 -3.18
CA GLU A 39 7.53 -8.02 -3.50
C GLU A 39 7.26 -9.14 -4.51
N THR A 40 6.20 -9.91 -4.28
CA THR A 40 5.75 -10.98 -5.19
C THR A 40 5.42 -10.42 -6.57
N LEU A 41 4.64 -9.33 -6.63
CA LEU A 41 4.31 -8.64 -7.88
C LEU A 41 5.57 -8.14 -8.60
N GLY A 42 6.56 -7.67 -7.86
CA GLY A 42 7.86 -7.25 -8.38
C GLY A 42 8.57 -8.35 -9.17
N HIS A 43 8.41 -9.63 -8.80
CA HIS A 43 8.92 -10.75 -9.59
C HIS A 43 8.22 -10.91 -10.94
N GLY A 44 6.98 -10.42 -11.08
CA GLY A 44 6.26 -10.36 -12.36
C GLY A 44 6.93 -9.51 -13.41
N SER A 45 7.73 -8.50 -13.01
CA SER A 45 8.51 -7.67 -13.94
C SER A 45 9.49 -8.47 -14.81
N HIS A 46 9.88 -9.68 -14.37
CA HIS A 46 10.75 -10.60 -15.09
C HIS A 46 9.98 -11.67 -15.90
N GLY A 47 8.66 -11.53 -16.03
CA GLY A 47 7.80 -12.48 -16.76
C GLY A 47 7.47 -13.76 -15.98
N HIS A 48 7.61 -13.74 -14.65
CA HIS A 48 7.38 -14.92 -13.80
C HIS A 48 5.94 -15.09 -13.31
N LEU A 49 5.03 -14.15 -13.60
CA LEU A 49 3.64 -14.21 -13.17
C LEU A 49 2.70 -14.31 -14.36
N ASP A 50 1.75 -15.23 -14.28
CA ASP A 50 0.58 -15.28 -15.16
C ASP A 50 -0.56 -14.39 -14.64
N ASP A 51 -1.57 -14.17 -15.49
CA ASP A 51 -2.70 -13.31 -15.17
C ASP A 51 -3.51 -13.80 -13.96
N ALA A 52 -3.55 -15.11 -13.69
CA ALA A 52 -4.27 -15.65 -12.54
C ALA A 52 -3.52 -15.34 -11.24
N GLN A 53 -2.18 -15.42 -11.26
CA GLN A 53 -1.33 -15.03 -10.15
C GLN A 53 -1.45 -13.54 -9.87
N VAL A 54 -1.43 -12.68 -10.91
CA VAL A 54 -1.60 -11.23 -10.73
C VAL A 54 -2.97 -10.90 -10.14
N ARG A 55 -4.05 -11.53 -10.62
CA ARG A 55 -5.39 -11.37 -10.02
C ARG A 55 -5.45 -11.88 -8.58
N GLY A 56 -4.72 -12.94 -8.25
CA GLY A 56 -4.58 -13.43 -6.87
C GLY A 56 -3.92 -12.40 -5.95
N ILE A 57 -2.83 -11.78 -6.42
CA ILE A 57 -2.14 -10.69 -5.71
C ILE A 57 -3.08 -9.48 -5.52
N ALA A 58 -3.82 -9.09 -6.56
CA ALA A 58 -4.82 -8.03 -6.46
C ALA A 58 -5.87 -8.33 -5.38
N ALA A 59 -6.44 -9.54 -5.38
CA ALA A 59 -7.41 -9.94 -4.37
C ALA A 59 -6.83 -9.92 -2.95
N GLU A 60 -5.56 -10.31 -2.78
CA GLU A 60 -4.86 -10.26 -1.50
C GLU A 60 -4.65 -8.82 -1.01
N LEU A 61 -4.21 -7.92 -1.89
CA LEU A 61 -4.06 -6.49 -1.59
C LEU A 61 -5.38 -5.88 -1.14
N LYS A 62 -6.46 -6.13 -1.89
CA LYS A 62 -7.80 -5.67 -1.52
C LYS A 62 -8.24 -6.22 -0.17
N ALA A 63 -8.08 -7.53 0.06
CA ALA A 63 -8.50 -8.16 1.31
C ALA A 63 -7.71 -7.65 2.52
N ALA A 64 -6.41 -7.36 2.36
CA ALA A 64 -5.61 -6.75 3.40
C ALA A 64 -6.14 -5.35 3.78
N VAL A 65 -6.49 -4.54 2.79
CA VAL A 65 -7.06 -3.20 3.02
C VAL A 65 -8.45 -3.26 3.65
N ASP A 66 -9.35 -4.12 3.15
CA ASP A 66 -10.69 -4.29 3.72
C ASP A 66 -10.62 -4.70 5.19
N MET A 67 -9.69 -5.59 5.56
CA MET A 67 -9.47 -6.01 6.94
C MET A 67 -8.96 -4.87 7.82
N MET A 68 -8.02 -4.06 7.32
CA MET A 68 -7.53 -2.89 8.05
C MET A 68 -8.66 -1.90 8.36
N PHE A 69 -9.54 -1.61 7.40
CA PHE A 69 -10.70 -0.75 7.64
C PHE A 69 -11.71 -1.36 8.63
N ALA A 70 -11.97 -2.66 8.52
CA ALA A 70 -12.95 -3.33 9.37
C ALA A 70 -12.50 -3.42 10.84
N GLU A 71 -11.19 -3.51 11.09
CA GLU A 71 -10.62 -3.70 12.42
C GLU A 71 -9.88 -2.47 12.95
N CYS A 72 -9.85 -1.34 12.23
CA CYS A 72 -9.07 -0.14 12.59
C CYS A 72 -9.44 0.38 13.99
N LYS A 73 -8.41 0.59 14.81
CA LYS A 73 -8.48 1.15 16.18
C LYS A 73 -7.50 2.31 16.38
N LEU A 74 -7.01 2.88 15.30
CA LEU A 74 -6.13 4.04 15.33
C LEU A 74 -6.88 5.26 15.84
N ASP A 75 -6.12 6.19 16.42
CA ASP A 75 -6.62 7.52 16.70
C ASP A 75 -6.94 8.26 15.37
N PRO A 76 -7.82 9.28 15.38
CA PRO A 76 -8.25 9.94 14.15
C PRO A 76 -7.13 10.57 13.31
N GLU A 77 -6.06 11.06 13.95
CA GLU A 77 -4.93 11.68 13.26
C GLU A 77 -4.08 10.68 12.46
N PRO A 78 -3.56 9.57 13.06
CA PRO A 78 -2.87 8.54 12.28
C PRO A 78 -3.77 7.86 11.25
N ASP A 79 -5.07 7.69 11.54
CA ASP A 79 -6.04 7.12 10.60
C ASP A 79 -6.22 8.02 9.35
N ALA A 80 -6.33 9.34 9.55
CA ALA A 80 -6.41 10.30 8.45
C ALA A 80 -5.15 10.28 7.56
N ALA A 81 -3.96 10.13 8.16
CA ALA A 81 -2.71 10.00 7.42
C ALA A 81 -2.54 8.63 6.73
N LEU A 82 -3.23 7.59 7.22
CA LEU A 82 -3.21 6.24 6.66
C LEU A 82 -4.12 6.12 5.43
N HIS A 83 -5.31 6.74 5.47
CA HIS A 83 -6.34 6.57 4.45
C HIS A 83 -5.87 6.82 3.00
N PRO A 84 -5.08 7.87 2.69
CA PRO A 84 -4.57 8.09 1.34
C PRO A 84 -3.66 6.96 0.84
N LEU A 85 -2.88 6.33 1.72
CA LEU A 85 -2.03 5.19 1.38
C LEU A 85 -2.89 3.98 1.01
N LEU A 86 -3.90 3.66 1.82
CA LEU A 86 -4.81 2.54 1.59
C LEU A 86 -5.62 2.71 0.29
N ALA A 87 -6.04 3.94 -0.01
CA ALA A 87 -6.73 4.25 -1.27
C ALA A 87 -5.86 3.92 -2.50
N ARG A 88 -4.55 4.21 -2.45
CA ARG A 88 -3.61 3.87 -3.53
C ARG A 88 -3.43 2.37 -3.69
N VAL A 89 -3.34 1.63 -2.59
CA VAL A 89 -3.29 0.16 -2.63
C VAL A 89 -4.54 -0.40 -3.32
N LEU A 90 -5.73 0.12 -3.01
CA LEU A 90 -6.97 -0.30 -3.66
C LEU A 90 -7.00 0.07 -5.16
N MET A 91 -6.54 1.26 -5.53
CA MET A 91 -6.46 1.66 -6.94
C MET A 91 -5.52 0.74 -7.72
N ALA A 92 -4.31 0.51 -7.22
CA ALA A 92 -3.34 -0.40 -7.84
C ALA A 92 -3.89 -1.84 -7.92
N SER A 93 -4.53 -2.32 -6.85
CA SER A 93 -5.21 -3.62 -6.83
C SER A 93 -6.28 -3.73 -7.94
N ASN A 94 -7.11 -2.70 -8.11
CA ASN A 94 -8.14 -2.71 -9.16
C ASN A 94 -7.50 -2.74 -10.55
N THR A 95 -6.48 -1.93 -10.80
CA THR A 95 -5.72 -1.95 -12.06
C THR A 95 -5.17 -3.35 -12.36
N LEU A 96 -4.56 -4.00 -11.36
CA LEU A 96 -4.00 -5.34 -11.51
C LEU A 96 -5.08 -6.40 -11.77
N SER A 97 -6.25 -6.25 -11.15
CA SER A 97 -7.37 -7.16 -11.34
C SER A 97 -8.00 -7.06 -12.73
N GLU A 98 -8.06 -5.85 -13.30
CA GLU A 98 -8.71 -5.58 -14.59
C GLU A 98 -7.76 -5.79 -15.78
N SER A 99 -6.52 -5.33 -15.65
CA SER A 99 -5.56 -5.23 -16.75
C SER A 99 -4.43 -6.25 -16.68
N GLY A 100 -4.32 -7.02 -15.60
CA GLY A 100 -3.17 -7.89 -15.35
C GLY A 100 -1.95 -7.10 -14.86
N TYR A 101 -0.74 -7.62 -15.10
CA TYR A 101 0.48 -6.96 -14.60
C TYR A 101 0.60 -5.54 -15.16
N ASP A 102 0.78 -4.57 -14.25
CA ASP A 102 0.97 -3.16 -14.60
C ASP A 102 2.14 -2.57 -13.78
N ALA A 103 3.12 -2.01 -14.49
CA ALA A 103 4.34 -1.48 -13.87
C ALA A 103 4.08 -0.19 -13.08
N THR A 104 3.08 0.61 -13.46
CA THR A 104 2.67 1.81 -12.72
C THR A 104 1.97 1.41 -11.43
N ALA A 105 1.10 0.41 -11.45
CA ALA A 105 0.48 -0.14 -10.25
C ALA A 105 1.53 -0.70 -9.27
N LEU A 106 2.56 -1.40 -9.78
CA LEU A 106 3.68 -1.84 -8.96
C LEU A 106 4.44 -0.65 -8.34
N ALA A 107 4.74 0.39 -9.11
CA ALA A 107 5.43 1.58 -8.61
C ALA A 107 4.63 2.30 -7.51
N GLU A 108 3.31 2.40 -7.64
CA GLU A 108 2.42 2.96 -6.62
C GLU A 108 2.46 2.14 -5.33
N LEU A 109 2.40 0.80 -5.42
CA LEU A 109 2.50 -0.08 -4.26
C LEU A 109 3.86 0.05 -3.56
N GLN A 110 4.95 0.13 -4.33
CA GLN A 110 6.29 0.37 -3.80
C GLN A 110 6.39 1.73 -3.09
N ALA A 111 5.78 2.78 -3.65
CA ALA A 111 5.73 4.09 -3.02
C ALA A 111 4.96 4.07 -1.69
N VAL A 112 3.84 3.34 -1.61
CA VAL A 112 3.09 3.15 -0.37
C VAL A 112 3.93 2.40 0.68
N VAL A 113 4.56 1.30 0.29
CA VAL A 113 5.45 0.50 1.16
C VAL A 113 6.61 1.34 1.69
N ALA A 114 7.22 2.18 0.84
CA ALA A 114 8.30 3.07 1.24
C ALA A 114 7.82 4.21 2.16
N ARG A 115 6.57 4.65 2.00
CA ARG A 115 5.98 5.75 2.80
C ARG A 115 5.59 5.31 4.21
N TYR A 116 5.10 4.08 4.37
CA TYR A 116 4.62 3.57 5.65
C TYR A 116 5.59 3.74 6.84
N PRO A 117 6.88 3.36 6.77
CA PRO A 117 7.82 3.52 7.90
C PRO A 117 8.23 4.97 8.21
N LEU A 118 7.83 5.94 7.37
CA LEU A 118 7.97 7.36 7.65
C LEU A 118 6.82 7.89 8.53
N LEU A 119 5.65 7.26 8.45
CA LEU A 119 4.47 7.62 9.23
C LEU A 119 4.37 6.79 10.52
N PHE A 120 4.64 5.49 10.43
CA PHE A 120 4.46 4.53 11.50
C PHE A 120 5.78 3.92 11.97
N ASP A 121 5.94 3.81 13.28
CA ASP A 121 7.04 3.11 13.94
C ASP A 121 6.60 1.69 14.26
N ASP A 122 6.53 0.85 13.23
CA ASP A 122 6.10 -0.54 13.35
C ASP A 122 7.28 -1.45 13.73
N PRO A 123 7.27 -2.08 14.93
CA PRO A 123 8.34 -2.99 15.33
C PRO A 123 8.46 -4.21 14.42
N ALA A 124 7.34 -4.74 13.92
CA ALA A 124 7.33 -5.89 13.01
C ALA A 124 7.91 -5.51 11.63
N TRP A 125 7.72 -4.27 11.21
CA TRP A 125 8.34 -3.73 9.99
C TRP A 125 9.86 -3.60 10.10
N SER A 126 10.34 -3.16 11.26
CA SER A 126 11.78 -3.00 11.50
C SER A 126 12.48 -4.35 11.62
N ALA A 127 11.84 -5.34 12.26
CA ALA A 127 12.37 -6.69 12.40
C ALA A 127 12.63 -7.37 11.05
N SER A 128 11.73 -7.20 10.09
CA SER A 128 11.88 -7.76 8.73
C SER A 128 12.97 -7.13 7.87
N GLN A 129 13.56 -5.99 8.26
CA GLN A 129 14.68 -5.37 7.53
C GLN A 129 16.06 -5.84 8.02
N SER A 130 16.10 -6.59 9.13
CA SER A 130 17.35 -7.07 9.73
C SER A 130 17.69 -8.51 9.31
N ASP A 131 16.95 -9.08 8.37
CA ASP A 131 17.17 -10.42 7.79
C ASP A 131 17.74 -10.32 6.37
#